data_AF-A0A7J8UIT6-F1
#
_entry.id   AF-A0A7J8UIT6-F1
#
_cell.length_a   1.000
_cell.length_b   1.000
_cell.length_c   1.000
_cell.angle_alpha   90.00
_cell.angle_beta   90.00
_cell.angle_gamma   90.00
#
_symmetry.space_group_name_H-M   'P 1'
#
loop_
_entity.id
_entity.type
_entity.pdbx_description
1 polymer ?
#
loop_
_entity_poly.entity_id
_entity_poly.type
_entity_poly.pdbx_seq_one_letter_code
_entity_poly.pdbx_strand_id
1 'polypeptide(L)'
;MEQSRDFVTMCLTFQRDSVQELLDSQRKKLTERNNAFEAVVKALKEETMATTMTLSTRIEELEGELALCQAVVGKGVSSAELSYEDVPKPKEFVGIMFVCDVENFLWMMENYFRAKGIVDDVVKVNTASMFLTDIALLWWQGRTTNKRQGECGMWQEFQCELKGQFYPEFTEKEARAKLQGIMQWGTVGEYVREFNELMVQVSDVTEKEALLAFQNGLKPRSDRRWNKEVSKSCWKP
;
A
#
# COMPACT_ATOMS: atom_id res chain seq x y z
N MET A 1 -54.43 2.11 -65.13
CA MET A 1 -54.55 1.64 -63.72
C MET A 1 -53.62 0.46 -63.46
N GLU A 2 -53.57 -0.54 -64.34
CA GLU A 2 -52.74 -1.75 -64.21
C GLU A 2 -51.22 -1.46 -64.12
N GLN A 3 -50.70 -0.65 -65.05
CA GLN A 3 -49.28 -0.27 -65.10
C GLN A 3 -48.77 0.47 -63.85
N SER A 4 -49.64 1.21 -63.15
CA SER A 4 -49.31 1.89 -61.90
C SER A 4 -49.31 0.93 -60.71
N ARG A 5 -50.17 -0.10 -60.72
CA ARG A 5 -50.16 -1.19 -59.72
C ARG A 5 -48.91 -2.04 -59.83
N ASP A 6 -48.48 -2.34 -61.06
CA ASP A 6 -47.26 -3.14 -61.30
C ASP A 6 -46.01 -2.40 -60.80
N PHE A 7 -45.93 -1.09 -61.07
CA PHE A 7 -44.83 -0.25 -60.59
C PHE A 7 -44.78 -0.20 -59.05
N VAL A 8 -45.92 -0.02 -58.38
CA VAL A 8 -45.98 -0.02 -56.91
C VAL A 8 -45.59 -1.39 -56.34
N THR A 9 -46.03 -2.49 -56.97
CA THR A 9 -45.68 -3.85 -56.54
C THR A 9 -44.19 -4.13 -56.71
N MET A 10 -43.58 -3.67 -57.80
CA MET A 10 -42.14 -3.78 -58.05
C MET A 10 -41.33 -2.98 -57.01
N CYS A 11 -41.74 -1.75 -56.68
CA CYS A 11 -41.07 -0.95 -55.66
C CYS A 11 -41.16 -1.58 -54.26
N LEU A 12 -42.33 -2.11 -53.89
CA LEU A 12 -42.53 -2.77 -52.60
C LEU A 12 -41.76 -4.10 -52.49
N THR A 13 -41.65 -4.86 -53.58
CA THR A 13 -40.85 -6.09 -53.61
C THR A 13 -39.36 -5.78 -53.50
N PHE A 14 -38.85 -4.80 -54.26
CA PHE A 14 -37.47 -4.34 -54.14
C PHE A 14 -37.12 -3.85 -52.73
N GLN A 15 -38.01 -3.07 -52.11
CA GLN A 15 -37.83 -2.63 -50.73
C GLN A 15 -37.84 -3.80 -49.73
N ARG A 16 -38.75 -4.76 -49.90
CA ARG A 16 -38.80 -5.97 -49.07
C ARG A 16 -37.51 -6.77 -49.17
N ASP A 17 -37.02 -6.99 -50.38
CA ASP A 17 -35.82 -7.79 -50.63
C ASP A 17 -34.58 -7.10 -50.07
N SER A 18 -34.47 -5.78 -50.25
CA SER A 18 -33.38 -4.98 -49.67
C SER A 18 -33.36 -5.02 -48.14
N VAL A 19 -34.53 -4.94 -47.49
CA VAL A 19 -34.63 -5.08 -46.02
C VAL A 19 -34.31 -6.52 -45.59
N GLN A 20 -34.75 -7.52 -46.35
CA GLN A 20 -34.48 -8.93 -46.05
C GLN A 20 -32.97 -9.23 -46.12
N GLU A 21 -32.27 -8.75 -47.16
CA GLU A 21 -30.82 -8.87 -47.29
C GLU A 21 -30.08 -8.21 -46.12
N LEU A 22 -30.52 -7.02 -45.70
CA LEU A 22 -29.94 -6.33 -44.55
C LEU A 22 -30.14 -7.14 -43.25
N LEU A 23 -31.34 -7.68 -43.03
CA LEU A 23 -31.64 -8.52 -41.87
C LEU A 23 -30.79 -9.80 -41.85
N ASP A 24 -30.64 -10.46 -43.00
CA ASP A 24 -29.84 -11.68 -43.11
C ASP A 24 -28.35 -11.39 -42.91
N SER A 25 -27.86 -10.26 -43.43
CA SER A 25 -26.51 -9.76 -43.18
C SER A 25 -26.24 -9.48 -41.69
N GLN A 26 -27.18 -8.82 -41.00
CA GLN A 26 -27.05 -8.56 -39.56
C GLN A 26 -27.16 -9.85 -38.74
N ARG A 27 -28.06 -10.77 -39.10
CA ARG A 27 -28.17 -12.08 -38.46
C ARG A 27 -26.85 -12.84 -38.57
N LYS A 28 -26.24 -12.86 -39.76
CA LYS A 28 -24.94 -13.51 -39.98
C LYS A 28 -23.84 -12.89 -39.11
N LYS A 29 -23.71 -11.57 -39.10
CA LYS A 29 -22.75 -10.86 -38.23
C LYS A 29 -22.97 -11.16 -36.74
N LEU A 30 -24.23 -11.24 -36.30
CA LEU A 30 -24.56 -11.57 -34.91
C LEU A 30 -24.15 -13.01 -34.58
N THR A 31 -24.40 -13.96 -35.48
CA THR A 31 -23.96 -15.36 -35.29
C THR A 31 -22.45 -15.48 -35.24
N GLU A 32 -21.71 -14.78 -36.10
CA GLU A 32 -20.24 -14.78 -36.09
C GLU A 32 -19.69 -14.19 -34.78
N ARG A 33 -20.27 -13.08 -34.30
CA ARG A 33 -19.90 -12.48 -33.01
C ARG A 33 -20.21 -13.40 -31.82
N ASN A 34 -21.34 -14.08 -31.83
CA ASN A 34 -21.71 -15.02 -30.77
C ASN A 34 -20.74 -16.19 -30.72
N ASN A 35 -20.40 -16.78 -31.86
CA ASN A 35 -19.43 -17.87 -31.94
C ASN A 35 -18.04 -17.41 -31.47
N ALA A 36 -17.61 -16.21 -31.87
CA ALA A 36 -16.33 -15.63 -31.41
C ALA A 36 -16.33 -15.38 -29.90
N PHE A 37 -17.43 -14.85 -29.35
CA PHE A 37 -17.58 -14.65 -27.91
C PHE A 37 -17.53 -15.98 -27.14
N GLU A 38 -18.23 -17.00 -27.63
CA GLU A 38 -18.24 -18.33 -27.04
C GLU A 38 -16.83 -18.96 -27.04
N ALA A 39 -16.05 -18.75 -28.11
CA ALA A 39 -14.65 -19.16 -28.16
C ALA A 39 -13.77 -18.42 -27.13
N VAL A 40 -13.94 -17.11 -26.98
CA VAL A 40 -13.21 -16.32 -25.96
C VAL A 40 -13.57 -16.75 -24.55
N VAL A 41 -14.86 -16.96 -24.27
CA VAL A 41 -15.32 -17.45 -22.95
C VAL A 41 -14.73 -18.82 -22.65
N LYS A 42 -14.67 -19.71 -23.64
CA LYS A 42 -14.06 -21.03 -23.48
C LYS A 42 -12.56 -20.92 -23.16
N ALA A 43 -11.81 -20.10 -23.91
CA ALA A 43 -10.39 -19.89 -23.68
C ALA A 43 -10.11 -19.30 -22.29
N LEU A 44 -10.88 -18.28 -21.87
CA LEU A 44 -10.77 -17.70 -20.54
C LEU A 44 -11.09 -18.72 -19.44
N LYS A 45 -12.07 -19.59 -19.65
CA LYS A 45 -12.38 -20.67 -18.70
C LYS A 45 -11.23 -21.66 -18.56
N GLU A 46 -10.57 -22.02 -19.66
CA GLU A 46 -9.42 -22.92 -19.65
C GLU A 46 -8.21 -22.28 -18.94
N GLU A 47 -7.92 -21.01 -19.22
CA GLU A 47 -6.84 -20.25 -18.58
C GLU A 47 -7.06 -20.06 -17.07
N THR A 48 -8.29 -19.69 -16.68
CA THR A 48 -8.66 -19.54 -15.26
C THR A 48 -8.59 -20.88 -14.51
N MET A 49 -8.98 -21.98 -15.15
CA MET A 49 -8.86 -23.32 -14.56
C MET A 49 -7.38 -23.71 -14.37
N ALA A 50 -6.53 -23.46 -15.38
CA ALA A 50 -5.10 -23.77 -15.31
C ALA A 50 -4.38 -22.97 -14.21
N THR A 51 -4.67 -21.68 -14.10
CA THR A 51 -4.12 -20.82 -13.04
C THR A 51 -4.61 -21.26 -11.66
N THR A 52 -5.89 -21.61 -11.52
CA THR A 52 -6.46 -22.13 -10.26
C THR A 52 -5.80 -23.43 -9.82
N MET A 53 -5.56 -24.37 -10.74
CA MET A 53 -4.85 -25.62 -10.43
C MET A 53 -3.40 -25.38 -10.01
N THR A 54 -2.71 -24.45 -10.68
CA THR A 54 -1.33 -24.08 -10.34
C THR A 54 -1.24 -23.48 -8.94
N LEU A 55 -2.15 -22.57 -8.59
CA LEU A 55 -2.21 -21.96 -7.26
C LEU A 55 -2.55 -22.99 -6.18
N SER A 56 -3.52 -23.88 -6.43
CA SER A 56 -3.88 -24.94 -5.48
C SER A 56 -2.69 -25.85 -5.17
N THR A 57 -1.91 -26.22 -6.20
CA THR A 57 -0.69 -27.03 -6.03
C THR A 57 0.36 -26.29 -5.19
N ARG A 58 0.54 -24.98 -5.40
CA ARG A 58 1.51 -24.19 -4.61
C ARG A 58 1.07 -24.01 -3.16
N ILE A 59 -0.24 -23.93 -2.89
CA ILE A 59 -0.79 -23.89 -1.54
C ILE A 59 -0.46 -25.19 -0.82
N GLU A 60 -0.73 -26.35 -1.43
CA GLU A 60 -0.40 -27.66 -0.84
C GLU A 60 1.11 -27.82 -0.56
N GLU A 61 1.97 -27.33 -1.46
CA GLU A 61 3.42 -27.33 -1.28
C GLU A 61 3.86 -26.46 -0.09
N LEU A 62 3.33 -25.24 0.02
CA LEU A 62 3.62 -24.32 1.13
C LEU A 62 3.08 -24.84 2.47
N GLU A 63 1.91 -25.48 2.48
CA GLU A 63 1.37 -26.15 3.66
C GLU A 63 2.28 -27.31 4.10
N GLY A 64 2.85 -28.05 3.14
CA GLY A 64 3.87 -29.08 3.40
C GLY A 64 5.17 -28.52 3.99
N GLU A 65 5.69 -27.43 3.42
CA GLU A 65 6.88 -26.74 3.93
C GLU A 65 6.65 -26.19 5.35
N LEU A 66 5.47 -25.63 5.63
CA LEU A 66 5.09 -25.17 6.97
C LEU A 66 5.03 -26.34 7.97
N ALA A 67 4.44 -27.48 7.59
CA ALA A 67 4.39 -28.65 8.45
C ALA A 67 5.79 -29.19 8.80
N LEU A 68 6.73 -29.18 7.85
CA LEU A 68 8.13 -29.54 8.09
C LEU A 68 8.83 -28.54 9.01
N CYS A 69 8.65 -27.23 8.79
CA CYS A 69 9.21 -26.19 9.67
C CYS A 69 8.68 -26.32 11.10
N GLN A 70 7.37 -26.57 11.26
CA GLN A 70 6.74 -26.80 12.55
C GLN A 70 7.27 -28.06 13.25
N ALA A 71 7.51 -29.14 12.50
CA ALA A 71 8.06 -30.39 13.07
C ALA A 71 9.52 -30.24 13.55
N VAL A 72 10.33 -29.42 12.89
CA VAL A 72 11.71 -29.10 13.31
C VAL A 72 11.71 -28.22 14.57
N VAL A 73 10.81 -27.24 14.65
CA VAL A 73 10.61 -26.41 15.85
C VAL A 73 10.08 -27.26 17.03
N GLY A 74 9.21 -28.24 16.77
CA GLY A 74 8.63 -29.13 17.77
C GLY A 74 9.57 -30.17 18.37
N LYS A 75 10.79 -30.35 17.86
CA LYS A 75 11.78 -31.33 18.37
C LYS A 75 13.13 -30.75 18.78
N GLY A 76 13.30 -29.43 18.71
CA GLY A 76 14.63 -28.84 18.82
C GLY A 76 14.70 -27.43 19.38
N VAL A 77 13.67 -26.92 20.06
CA VAL A 77 13.84 -25.81 21.00
C VAL A 77 12.93 -26.13 22.17
N SER A 78 13.52 -26.45 23.32
CA SER A 78 12.93 -26.12 24.61
C SER A 78 12.72 -24.61 24.57
N SER A 79 11.60 -24.17 23.99
CA SER A 79 11.14 -22.81 24.17
C SER A 79 10.88 -22.77 25.66
N ALA A 80 11.82 -22.17 26.39
CA ALA A 80 11.55 -21.65 27.70
C ALA A 80 10.16 -21.04 27.60
N GLU A 81 9.24 -21.56 28.40
CA GLU A 81 7.95 -20.94 28.64
C GLU A 81 8.27 -19.49 28.99
N LEU A 82 8.12 -18.58 28.02
CA LEU A 82 8.12 -17.16 28.32
C LEU A 82 6.80 -16.96 29.06
N SER A 83 6.92 -16.89 30.38
CA SER A 83 5.84 -16.57 31.29
C SER A 83 5.02 -15.42 30.70
N TYR A 84 3.71 -15.65 30.65
CA TYR A 84 2.68 -14.80 30.05
C TYR A 84 2.71 -13.35 30.58
N GLU A 85 3.37 -13.12 31.71
CA GLU A 85 3.60 -11.84 32.38
C GLU A 85 4.62 -10.88 31.71
N ASP A 86 5.52 -11.32 30.83
CA ASP A 86 6.74 -10.53 30.51
C ASP A 86 6.73 -9.83 29.13
N VAL A 87 5.58 -9.75 28.45
CA VAL A 87 5.50 -8.91 27.23
C VAL A 87 5.46 -7.44 27.65
N PRO A 88 6.48 -6.62 27.32
CA PRO A 88 6.50 -5.22 27.69
C PRO A 88 5.30 -4.52 27.05
N LYS A 89 4.50 -3.84 27.87
CA LYS A 89 3.37 -3.06 27.37
C LYS A 89 3.87 -2.03 26.34
N PRO A 90 3.20 -1.90 25.18
CA PRO A 90 3.48 -0.83 24.23
C PRO A 90 3.45 0.53 24.92
N LYS A 91 4.37 1.41 24.53
CA LYS A 91 4.44 2.78 25.06
C LYS A 91 3.21 3.57 24.59
N GLU A 92 2.59 4.30 25.51
CA GLU A 92 1.39 5.10 25.27
C GLU A 92 1.61 6.15 24.16
N PHE A 93 0.63 6.34 23.29
CA PHE A 93 0.68 7.35 22.22
C PHE A 93 -0.11 8.59 22.63
N VAL A 94 0.63 9.68 22.90
CA VAL A 94 0.12 10.97 23.40
C VAL A 94 -0.55 11.81 22.28
N GLY A 95 -0.28 11.50 21.01
CA GLY A 95 -0.78 12.28 19.88
C GLY A 95 0.08 13.50 19.53
N ILE A 96 1.38 13.46 19.82
CA ILE A 96 2.33 14.52 19.42
C ILE A 96 2.57 14.40 17.90
N MET A 97 2.53 15.52 17.18
CA MET A 97 2.54 15.60 15.70
C MET A 97 3.92 15.34 15.08
N PHE A 98 4.58 14.22 15.42
CA PHE A 98 5.75 13.75 14.69
C PHE A 98 5.39 12.52 13.86
N VAL A 99 5.74 12.56 12.56
CA VAL A 99 5.55 11.46 11.60
C VAL A 99 6.05 10.13 12.16
N CYS A 100 7.23 10.15 12.76
CA CYS A 100 7.85 8.96 13.34
C CYS A 100 7.08 8.39 14.53
N ASP A 101 6.32 9.19 15.29
CA ASP A 101 5.61 8.71 16.48
C ASP A 101 4.35 7.91 16.11
N VAL A 102 3.62 8.33 15.07
CA VAL A 102 2.46 7.59 14.56
C VAL A 102 2.91 6.28 13.92
N GLU A 103 3.97 6.30 13.12
CA GLU A 103 4.50 5.10 12.48
C GLU A 103 5.08 4.12 13.50
N ASN A 104 5.83 4.62 14.49
CA ASN A 104 6.35 3.80 15.59
C ASN A 104 5.21 3.17 16.39
N PHE A 105 4.15 3.92 16.70
CA PHE A 105 2.99 3.38 17.39
C PHE A 105 2.33 2.24 16.61
N LEU A 106 2.02 2.46 15.33
CA LEU A 106 1.38 1.44 14.48
C LEU A 106 2.26 0.20 14.35
N TRP A 107 3.56 0.39 14.17
CA TRP A 107 4.52 -0.71 14.09
C TRP A 107 4.60 -1.51 15.39
N MET A 108 4.65 -0.83 16.55
CA MET A 108 4.63 -1.49 17.87
C MET A 108 3.35 -2.29 18.09
N MET A 109 2.19 -1.74 17.71
CA MET A 109 0.90 -2.43 17.84
C MET A 109 0.84 -3.67 16.97
N GLU A 110 1.33 -3.60 15.73
CA GLU A 110 1.38 -4.76 14.83
C GLU A 110 2.26 -5.88 15.39
N ASN A 111 3.41 -5.51 15.97
CA ASN A 111 4.30 -6.47 16.62
C ASN A 111 3.66 -7.05 17.90
N TYR A 112 2.96 -6.23 18.67
CA TYR A 112 2.22 -6.68 19.85
C TYR A 112 1.10 -7.67 19.49
N PHE A 113 0.32 -7.39 18.44
CA PHE A 113 -0.71 -8.29 17.96
C PHE A 113 -0.14 -9.62 17.48
N ARG A 114 0.98 -9.57 16.74
CA ARG A 114 1.70 -10.77 16.31
C ARG A 114 2.16 -11.62 17.50
N ALA A 115 2.75 -10.98 18.51
CA ALA A 115 3.23 -11.67 19.72
C ALA A 115 2.07 -12.26 20.56
N LYS A 116 0.92 -11.58 20.61
CA LYS A 116 -0.28 -12.03 21.35
C LYS A 116 -1.20 -12.95 20.54
N GLY A 117 -0.94 -13.17 19.25
CA GLY A 117 -1.80 -13.96 18.37
C GLY A 117 -3.15 -13.32 18.07
N ILE A 118 -3.25 -11.98 18.11
CA ILE A 118 -4.49 -11.25 17.82
C ILE A 118 -4.64 -11.12 16.30
N VAL A 119 -5.59 -11.86 15.73
CA VAL A 119 -5.88 -11.86 14.28
C VAL A 119 -7.10 -11.03 13.93
N ASP A 120 -8.12 -11.02 14.80
CA ASP A 120 -9.38 -10.33 14.57
C ASP A 120 -9.21 -8.80 14.55
N ASP A 121 -9.62 -8.17 13.45
CA ASP A 121 -9.40 -6.75 13.21
C ASP A 121 -10.18 -5.85 14.17
N VAL A 122 -11.40 -6.23 14.57
CA VAL A 122 -12.19 -5.49 15.55
C VAL A 122 -11.49 -5.51 16.91
N VAL A 123 -10.94 -6.67 17.31
CA VAL A 123 -10.13 -6.80 18.53
C VAL A 123 -8.84 -5.99 18.43
N LYS A 124 -8.17 -5.94 17.27
CA LYS A 124 -6.98 -5.08 17.07
C LYS A 124 -7.31 -3.61 17.24
N VAL A 125 -8.36 -3.11 16.57
CA VAL A 125 -8.79 -1.71 16.67
C VAL A 125 -9.11 -1.34 18.11
N ASN A 126 -9.92 -2.18 18.79
CA ASN A 126 -10.26 -1.97 20.19
C ASN A 126 -9.01 -1.97 21.09
N THR A 127 -8.09 -2.93 20.89
CA THR A 127 -6.87 -3.02 21.69
C THR A 127 -5.95 -1.83 21.46
N ALA A 128 -5.70 -1.41 20.21
CA ALA A 128 -4.91 -0.23 19.89
C ALA A 128 -5.51 1.05 20.46
N SER A 129 -6.84 1.17 20.43
CA SER A 129 -7.52 2.35 20.97
C SER A 129 -7.29 2.53 22.47
N MET A 130 -7.07 1.44 23.22
CA MET A 130 -6.74 1.49 24.65
C MET A 130 -5.35 2.09 24.93
N PHE A 131 -4.46 2.12 23.93
CA PHE A 131 -3.12 2.72 24.03
C PHE A 131 -3.06 4.16 23.52
N LEU A 132 -4.18 4.72 23.03
CA LEU A 132 -4.29 6.14 22.71
C LEU A 132 -4.49 6.95 23.99
N THR A 133 -3.79 8.06 24.11
CA THR A 133 -3.87 8.97 25.25
C THR A 133 -4.02 10.42 24.79
N ASP A 134 -4.41 11.32 25.71
CA ASP A 134 -4.56 12.76 25.48
C ASP A 134 -5.31 13.14 24.18
N ILE A 135 -4.61 13.78 23.24
CA ILE A 135 -5.21 14.33 22.02
C ILE A 135 -5.68 13.19 21.10
N ALA A 136 -4.93 12.09 21.05
CA ALA A 136 -5.28 10.92 20.26
C ALA A 136 -6.55 10.22 20.78
N LEU A 137 -6.68 10.13 22.10
CA LEU A 137 -7.87 9.57 22.73
C LEU A 137 -9.12 10.42 22.46
N LEU A 138 -9.01 11.76 22.62
CA LEU A 138 -10.12 12.68 22.36
C LEU A 138 -10.59 12.63 20.90
N TRP A 139 -9.66 12.56 19.96
CA TRP A 139 -9.98 12.35 18.55
C TRP A 139 -10.73 11.04 18.32
N TRP A 140 -10.21 9.93 18.86
CA TRP A 140 -10.81 8.62 18.68
C TRP A 140 -12.24 8.56 19.25
N GLN A 141 -12.45 9.12 20.44
CA GLN A 141 -13.79 9.27 21.03
C GLN A 141 -14.74 10.08 20.15
N GLY A 142 -14.25 11.17 19.55
CA GLY A 142 -15.02 11.97 18.59
C GLY A 142 -15.38 11.15 17.34
N ARG A 143 -14.43 10.37 16.83
CA ARG A 143 -14.61 9.50 15.67
C ARG A 143 -15.62 8.37 15.91
N THR A 144 -15.59 7.71 17.07
CA THR A 144 -16.52 6.62 17.40
C THR A 144 -17.94 7.11 17.70
N THR A 145 -18.08 8.35 18.20
CA THR A 145 -19.40 8.93 18.52
C THR A 145 -20.10 9.51 17.28
N ASN A 146 -19.34 9.76 16.21
CA ASN A 146 -19.88 10.30 14.97
C ASN A 146 -20.64 9.23 14.17
N LYS A 147 -21.97 9.18 14.38
CA LYS A 147 -22.88 8.24 13.71
C LYS A 147 -22.85 8.29 12.17
N ARG A 148 -22.25 9.31 11.57
CA ARG A 148 -22.13 9.45 10.10
C ARG A 148 -20.98 8.64 9.51
N GLN A 149 -19.97 8.28 10.29
CA GLN A 149 -18.74 7.64 9.80
C GLN A 149 -18.73 6.11 9.94
N GLY A 150 -19.80 5.50 10.46
CA GLY A 150 -19.88 4.05 10.63
C GLY A 150 -18.87 3.49 11.65
N GLU A 151 -18.95 2.18 11.88
CA GLU A 151 -18.00 1.45 12.73
C GLU A 151 -16.67 1.26 11.99
N CYS A 152 -15.55 1.52 12.67
CA CYS A 152 -14.22 1.22 12.15
C CYS A 152 -13.89 -0.24 12.49
N GLY A 153 -14.35 -1.15 11.63
CA GLY A 153 -14.25 -2.60 11.85
C GLY A 153 -12.96 -3.22 11.35
N MET A 154 -12.24 -2.51 10.48
CA MET A 154 -11.02 -3.01 9.84
C MET A 154 -9.79 -2.32 10.43
N TRP A 155 -8.74 -3.10 10.71
CA TRP A 155 -7.50 -2.54 11.25
C TRP A 155 -6.86 -1.53 10.28
N GLN A 156 -6.96 -1.81 8.98
CA GLN A 156 -6.45 -0.92 7.93
C GLN A 156 -7.16 0.44 7.92
N GLU A 157 -8.47 0.48 8.17
CA GLU A 157 -9.22 1.73 8.24
C GLU A 157 -8.75 2.59 9.41
N PHE A 158 -8.54 1.96 10.58
CA PHE A 158 -7.98 2.62 11.75
C PHE A 158 -6.60 3.22 11.46
N GLN A 159 -5.72 2.45 10.80
CA GLN A 159 -4.39 2.92 10.41
C GLN A 159 -4.47 4.14 9.47
N CYS A 160 -5.35 4.09 8.47
CA CYS A 160 -5.55 5.18 7.52
C CYS A 160 -6.09 6.44 8.19
N GLU A 161 -7.08 6.31 9.08
CA GLU A 161 -7.66 7.46 9.78
C GLU A 161 -6.70 8.06 10.81
N LEU A 162 -5.99 7.21 11.57
CA LEU A 162 -4.99 7.66 12.55
C LEU A 162 -3.87 8.42 11.85
N LYS A 163 -3.37 7.90 10.71
CA LYS A 163 -2.44 8.63 9.87
C LYS A 163 -3.07 9.91 9.34
N GLY A 164 -4.27 9.88 8.76
CA GLY A 164 -4.91 11.10 8.23
C GLY A 164 -5.05 12.23 9.27
N GLN A 165 -5.29 11.87 10.54
CA GLN A 165 -5.43 12.85 11.62
C GLN A 165 -4.09 13.35 12.17
N PHE A 166 -3.12 12.44 12.38
CA PHE A 166 -1.89 12.72 13.12
C PHE A 166 -0.62 12.68 12.26
N TYR A 167 -0.76 12.48 10.95
CA TYR A 167 0.28 12.61 9.93
C TYR A 167 0.04 13.92 9.18
N PRO A 168 0.69 15.02 9.57
CA PRO A 168 0.59 16.24 8.82
C PRO A 168 1.39 16.06 7.53
N GLU A 169 0.71 16.05 6.38
CA GLU A 169 1.37 16.32 5.08
C GLU A 169 2.20 17.63 5.15
N PHE A 170 1.81 18.52 6.06
CA PHE A 170 2.55 19.71 6.45
C PHE A 170 3.93 19.43 7.08
N THR A 171 4.08 18.38 7.90
CA THR A 171 5.37 18.02 8.54
C THR A 171 6.35 17.40 7.56
N GLU A 172 5.88 16.67 6.56
CA GLU A 172 6.75 16.19 5.47
C GLU A 172 7.23 17.38 4.62
N LYS A 173 6.34 18.32 4.28
CA LYS A 173 6.71 19.56 3.57
C LYS A 173 7.67 20.42 4.40
N GLU A 174 7.46 20.52 5.72
CA GLU A 174 8.34 21.24 6.64
C GLU A 174 9.69 20.53 6.80
N ALA A 175 9.70 19.20 6.94
CA ALA A 175 10.92 18.39 6.97
C ALA A 175 11.70 18.52 5.66
N ARG A 176 11.02 18.51 4.51
CA ARG A 176 11.62 18.75 3.19
C ARG A 176 12.20 20.17 3.08
N ALA A 177 11.48 21.19 3.55
CA ALA A 177 11.99 22.56 3.59
C ALA A 177 13.21 22.71 4.52
N LYS A 178 13.20 22.05 5.68
CA LYS A 178 14.34 22.00 6.62
C LYS A 178 15.52 21.24 6.03
N LEU A 179 15.28 20.15 5.31
CA LEU A 179 16.32 19.37 4.63
C LEU A 179 17.00 20.21 3.54
N GLN A 180 16.22 20.93 2.73
CA GLN A 180 16.73 21.84 1.70
C GLN A 180 17.55 23.01 2.29
N GLY A 181 17.22 23.45 3.49
CA GLY A 181 17.89 24.55 4.20
C GLY A 181 18.81 24.12 5.34
N ILE A 182 19.16 22.83 5.44
CA ILE A 182 19.90 22.32 6.60
C ILE A 182 21.28 22.96 6.67
N MET A 183 21.70 23.37 7.86
CA MET A 183 23.04 23.92 8.08
C MET A 183 23.69 23.30 9.30
N GLN A 184 24.97 22.97 9.19
CA GLN A 184 25.80 22.54 10.30
C GLN A 184 26.00 23.74 11.25
N TRP A 185 25.37 23.71 12.42
CA TRP A 185 25.59 24.69 13.49
C TRP A 185 26.57 24.19 14.55
N GLY A 186 26.58 22.89 14.84
CA GLY A 186 27.44 22.24 15.84
C GLY A 186 28.61 21.45 15.24
N THR A 187 28.84 20.26 15.81
CA THR A 187 29.78 19.26 15.33
C THR A 187 29.29 18.58 14.04
N VAL A 188 30.15 17.80 13.37
CA VAL A 188 29.72 17.01 12.20
C VAL A 188 28.77 15.90 12.63
N GLY A 189 28.97 15.30 13.81
CA GLY A 189 28.11 14.22 14.31
C GLY A 189 26.67 14.67 14.59
N GLU A 190 26.49 15.86 15.17
CA GLU A 190 25.16 16.44 15.39
C GLU A 190 24.47 16.76 14.07
N TYR A 191 25.21 17.31 13.10
CA TYR A 191 24.70 17.60 11.76
C TYR A 191 24.26 16.32 11.01
N VAL A 192 25.08 15.26 11.05
CA VAL A 192 24.72 13.97 10.44
C VAL A 192 23.48 13.37 11.10
N ARG A 193 23.34 13.49 12.42
CA ARG A 193 22.15 13.04 13.14
C ARG A 193 20.91 13.80 12.69
N GLU A 194 20.94 15.14 12.71
CA GLU A 194 19.81 15.98 12.27
C GLU A 194 19.45 15.72 10.79
N PHE A 195 20.46 15.54 9.93
CA PHE A 195 20.24 15.21 8.53
C PHE A 195 19.54 13.86 8.37
N ASN A 196 19.97 12.82 9.09
CA ASN A 196 19.35 11.49 9.03
C ASN A 196 17.93 11.50 9.60
N GLU A 197 17.67 12.25 10.67
CA GLU A 197 16.32 12.42 11.24
C GLU A 197 15.35 13.06 10.22
N LEU A 198 15.82 14.03 9.44
CA LEU A 198 15.03 14.65 8.36
C LEU A 198 14.83 13.71 7.17
N MET A 199 15.85 12.92 6.81
CA MET A 199 15.76 11.91 5.74
C MET A 199 14.72 10.83 6.04
N VAL A 200 14.52 10.46 7.30
CA VAL A 200 13.49 9.49 7.72
C VAL A 200 12.08 10.09 7.61
N GLN A 201 11.94 11.40 7.81
CA GLN A 201 10.64 12.09 7.77
C GLN A 201 10.16 12.42 6.35
N VAL A 202 11.01 12.29 5.33
CA VAL A 202 10.68 12.59 3.93
C VAL A 202 10.78 11.32 3.09
N SER A 203 9.64 10.77 2.71
CA SER A 203 9.50 9.42 2.13
C SER A 203 10.04 9.23 0.70
N ASP A 204 10.33 10.29 -0.05
CA ASP A 204 10.65 10.25 -1.49
C ASP A 204 11.95 10.99 -1.88
N VAL A 205 12.84 11.29 -0.93
CA VAL A 205 14.10 12.01 -1.23
C VAL A 205 15.01 11.15 -2.12
N THR A 206 15.39 11.69 -3.28
CA THR A 206 16.35 11.01 -4.14
C THR A 206 17.78 11.13 -3.58
N GLU A 207 18.64 10.15 -3.87
CA GLU A 207 20.05 10.17 -3.42
C GLU A 207 20.79 11.45 -3.87
N LYS A 208 20.45 11.96 -5.06
CA LYS A 208 21.01 13.20 -5.60
C LYS A 208 20.58 14.43 -4.81
N GLU A 209 19.30 14.53 -4.45
CA GLU A 209 18.77 15.63 -3.64
C GLU A 209 19.35 15.60 -2.22
N ALA A 210 19.43 14.41 -1.61
CA ALA A 210 20.05 14.21 -0.31
C ALA A 210 21.52 14.65 -0.32
N LEU A 211 22.30 14.23 -1.31
CA LEU A 211 23.72 14.59 -1.42
C LEU A 211 23.91 16.10 -1.58
N LEU A 212 23.09 16.76 -2.40
CA LEU A 212 23.16 18.21 -2.60
C LEU A 212 22.81 18.97 -1.32
N ALA A 213 21.73 18.58 -0.63
CA ALA A 213 21.35 19.16 0.65
C ALA A 213 22.45 18.99 1.70
N PHE A 214 23.06 17.80 1.77
CA PHE A 214 24.16 17.51 2.68
C PHE A 214 25.39 18.37 2.40
N GLN A 215 25.80 18.50 1.13
CA GLN A 215 26.97 19.31 0.76
C GLN A 215 26.74 20.80 1.02
N ASN A 216 25.56 21.31 0.67
CA ASN A 216 25.22 22.72 0.84
C ASN A 216 25.13 23.13 2.32
N GLY A 217 24.83 22.18 3.22
CA GLY A 217 24.71 22.44 4.65
C GLY A 217 26.02 22.36 5.45
N LEU A 218 27.13 21.87 4.88
CA LEU A 218 28.40 21.74 5.61
C LEU A 218 29.08 23.10 5.85
N LYS A 219 29.69 23.28 7.03
CA LYS A 219 30.51 24.48 7.30
C LYS A 219 31.72 24.54 6.37
N PRO A 220 32.22 25.73 5.97
CA PRO A 220 33.37 25.88 5.07
C PRO A 220 34.70 25.23 5.52
N ARG A 221 34.85 24.93 6.81
CA ARG A 221 36.00 24.18 7.35
C ARG A 221 35.81 22.66 7.25
N SER A 222 34.58 22.17 7.42
CA SER A 222 34.20 20.76 7.26
C SER A 222 34.16 20.37 5.79
N ASP A 223 33.63 21.25 4.93
CA ASP A 223 33.58 21.07 3.48
C ASP A 223 34.99 20.95 2.86
N ARG A 224 35.96 21.77 3.32
CA ARG A 224 37.37 21.62 2.92
C ARG A 224 38.00 20.29 3.34
N ARG A 225 37.53 19.68 4.44
CA ARG A 225 38.01 18.36 4.90
C ARG A 225 37.33 17.23 4.13
N TRP A 226 36.02 17.35 3.90
CA TRP A 226 35.22 16.45 3.08
C TRP A 226 35.75 16.39 1.64
N ASN A 227 35.93 17.54 0.99
CA ASN A 227 36.51 17.61 -0.35
C ASN A 227 37.93 17.03 -0.40
N LYS A 228 38.72 17.16 0.67
CA LYS A 228 40.03 16.48 0.76
C LYS A 228 39.93 14.97 0.90
N GLU A 229 38.93 14.44 1.61
CA GLU A 229 38.71 12.99 1.80
C GLU A 229 38.07 12.34 0.56
N VAL A 230 37.13 13.02 -0.10
CA VAL A 230 36.51 12.61 -1.37
C VAL A 230 37.50 12.70 -2.53
N SER A 231 38.27 13.80 -2.66
CA SER A 231 39.36 13.87 -3.65
C SER A 231 40.46 12.83 -3.42
N LYS A 232 40.73 12.44 -2.16
CA LYS A 232 41.66 11.33 -1.85
C LYS A 232 41.09 9.96 -2.23
N SER A 233 39.76 9.79 -2.24
CA SER A 233 39.11 8.55 -2.64
C SER A 233 38.94 8.43 -4.16
N CYS A 234 38.76 9.56 -4.86
CA CYS A 234 38.72 9.62 -6.32
C CYS A 234 40.10 9.64 -7.01
N TRP A 235 41.19 9.62 -6.24
CA TRP A 235 42.56 9.44 -6.74
C TRP A 235 43.30 8.38 -5.91
N LYS A 236 43.04 7.12 -6.25
CA LYS A 236 44.06 6.06 -6.21
C LYS A 236 43.98 5.28 -7.53
N PRO A 237 45.07 5.20 -8.31
CA PRO A 237 45.21 4.16 -9.31
C PRO A 237 45.28 2.77 -8.66
#